data_AF-A0A959Y3B6-F1
#
_entry.id   AF-A0A959Y3B6-F1
#
_cell.length_a   1.000
_cell.length_b   1.000
_cell.length_c   1.000
_cell.angle_alpha   90.00
_cell.angle_beta   90.00
_cell.angle_gamma   90.00
#
_symmetry.space_group_name_H-M   'P 1'
#
loop_
_entity.id
_entity.type
_entity.pdbx_description
1 polymer ?
#
loop_
_entity_poly.entity_id
_entity_poly.type
_entity_poly.pdbx_seq_one_letter_code
_entity_poly.pdbx_strand_id
1 'polypeptide(L)'
;GCTEVSIYKYFANKQRLLQYHFQLYWMWLRQVAAQEVVQAADPRDALRRVVDVLCGIWPTDPPPLHVDPAALRRLVIAEGMKSYMHKHVDDDNARRLFKPYKDLSAFVADRLLACRQGLSMPRSFATTLVEMAHSLPFAMEHLPSLTELSETRDPRALADHLYERTIIYLEHIETTT
;
A
#
# COMPACT_ATOMS: atom_id res chain seq x y z
N GLY A 1 -0.50 26.46 -13.13
CA GLY A 1 -0.74 26.21 -11.70
C GLY A 1 -2.13 26.69 -11.35
N CYS A 2 -2.95 25.86 -10.70
CA CYS A 2 -4.25 26.31 -10.18
C CYS A 2 -4.02 27.04 -8.85
N THR A 3 -4.66 28.19 -8.67
CA THR A 3 -4.62 28.93 -7.40
C THR A 3 -5.35 28.14 -6.32
N GLU A 4 -4.96 28.31 -5.06
CA GLU A 4 -5.56 27.65 -3.89
C GLU A 4 -7.10 27.74 -3.87
N VAL A 5 -7.63 28.89 -4.32
CA VAL A 5 -9.07 29.18 -4.46
C VAL A 5 -9.78 28.23 -5.42
N SER A 6 -9.12 27.77 -6.49
CA SER A 6 -9.70 26.85 -7.49
C SER A 6 -9.92 25.44 -6.93
N ILE A 7 -9.07 25.02 -5.98
CA ILE A 7 -9.11 23.67 -5.38
C ILE A 7 -10.21 23.59 -4.32
N TYR A 8 -10.40 24.65 -3.52
CA TYR A 8 -11.48 24.72 -2.53
C TYR A 8 -12.88 24.81 -3.14
N LYS A 9 -13.00 25.09 -4.44
CA LYS A 9 -14.27 25.00 -5.17
C LYS A 9 -14.82 23.58 -5.22
N TYR A 10 -13.94 22.56 -5.15
CA TYR A 10 -14.29 21.15 -5.19
C TYR A 10 -14.13 20.44 -3.85
N PHE A 11 -13.35 21.01 -2.92
CA PHE A 11 -13.09 20.42 -1.62
C PHE A 11 -13.35 21.41 -0.49
N ALA A 12 -14.21 21.03 0.45
CA ALA A 12 -14.58 21.87 1.57
C ALA A 12 -13.41 22.25 2.50
N ASN A 13 -12.34 21.45 2.54
CA ASN A 13 -11.11 21.73 3.30
C ASN A 13 -9.94 20.83 2.86
N LYS A 14 -8.74 21.11 3.41
CA LYS A 14 -7.51 20.35 3.17
C LYS A 14 -7.61 18.86 3.52
N GLN A 15 -8.40 18.50 4.54
CA GLN A 15 -8.60 17.09 4.92
C GLN A 15 -9.37 16.32 3.83
N ARG A 16 -10.43 16.91 3.27
CA ARG A 16 -11.20 16.30 2.17
C ARG A 16 -10.36 16.14 0.91
N LEU A 17 -9.48 17.10 0.63
CA LEU A 17 -8.51 17.00 -0.46
C LEU A 17 -7.52 15.85 -0.23
N LEU A 18 -6.95 15.73 0.98
CA LEU A 18 -6.04 14.64 1.32
C LEU A 18 -6.73 13.27 1.21
N GLN A 19 -7.95 13.15 1.71
CA GLN A 19 -8.75 11.92 1.62
C GLN A 19 -9.05 11.50 0.18
N TYR A 20 -9.27 12.46 -0.72
CA TYR A 20 -9.44 12.18 -2.14
C TYR A 20 -8.16 11.60 -2.76
N HIS A 21 -7.01 12.25 -2.51
CA HIS A 21 -5.72 11.75 -3.01
C HIS A 21 -5.38 10.38 -2.42
N PHE A 22 -5.65 10.17 -1.13
CA PHE A 22 -5.47 8.88 -0.46
C PHE A 22 -6.31 7.79 -1.12
N GLN A 23 -7.60 8.04 -1.37
CA GLN A 23 -8.47 7.10 -2.08
C GLN A 23 -8.00 6.80 -3.50
N LEU A 24 -7.65 7.83 -4.26
CA LEU A 24 -7.15 7.72 -5.62
C LEU A 24 -5.90 6.85 -5.68
N TYR A 25 -4.98 7.04 -4.73
CA TYR A 25 -3.75 6.27 -4.63
C TYR A 25 -4.00 4.78 -4.46
N TRP A 26 -4.80 4.39 -3.46
CA TRP A 26 -5.05 2.96 -3.19
C TRP A 26 -5.85 2.29 -4.31
N MET A 27 -6.78 3.02 -4.92
CA MET A 27 -7.51 2.53 -6.08
C MET A 27 -6.54 2.25 -7.24
N TRP A 28 -5.66 3.21 -7.55
CA TRP A 28 -4.68 3.07 -8.62
C TRP A 28 -3.67 1.96 -8.32
N LEU A 29 -3.10 1.92 -7.10
CA LEU A 29 -2.12 0.91 -6.70
C LEU A 29 -2.69 -0.52 -6.81
N ARG A 30 -3.97 -0.70 -6.46
CA ARG A 30 -4.68 -1.97 -6.67
C ARG A 30 -4.82 -2.34 -8.14
N GLN A 31 -5.04 -1.38 -9.04
CA GLN A 31 -5.08 -1.64 -10.48
C GLN A 31 -3.71 -2.06 -11.01
N VAL A 32 -2.63 -1.39 -10.59
CA VAL A 32 -1.25 -1.79 -10.94
C VAL A 32 -0.98 -3.22 -10.47
N ALA A 33 -1.31 -3.52 -9.21
CA ALA A 33 -1.14 -4.85 -8.63
C ALA A 33 -1.96 -5.91 -9.38
N ALA A 34 -3.21 -5.59 -9.78
CA ALA A 34 -4.05 -6.50 -10.56
C ALA A 34 -3.48 -6.78 -11.96
N GLN A 35 -2.92 -5.77 -12.63
CA GLN A 35 -2.23 -5.93 -13.91
C GLN A 35 -1.04 -6.89 -13.78
N GLU A 36 -0.20 -6.70 -12.77
CA GLU A 36 0.96 -7.58 -12.53
C GLU A 36 0.55 -9.02 -12.23
N VAL A 37 -0.54 -9.23 -11.48
CA VAL A 37 -1.06 -10.58 -11.18
C VAL A 37 -1.50 -11.30 -12.45
N VAL A 38 -2.09 -10.60 -13.43
CA VAL A 38 -2.48 -11.20 -14.72
C VAL A 38 -1.26 -11.66 -15.52
N GLN A 39 -0.11 -11.00 -15.37
CA GLN A 39 1.12 -11.31 -16.09
C GLN A 39 2.00 -12.34 -15.38
N ALA A 40 1.64 -12.75 -14.16
CA ALA A 40 2.44 -13.65 -13.35
C ALA A 40 2.33 -15.12 -13.80
N ALA A 41 3.42 -15.88 -13.63
CA ALA A 41 3.48 -17.28 -14.04
C ALA A 41 2.76 -18.22 -13.04
N ASP A 42 2.83 -17.91 -11.74
CA ASP A 42 2.26 -18.71 -10.67
C ASP A 42 1.86 -17.84 -9.46
N PRO A 43 1.16 -18.37 -8.44
CA PRO A 43 0.71 -17.59 -7.29
C PRO A 43 1.84 -16.92 -6.49
N ARG A 44 3.01 -17.54 -6.37
CA ARG A 44 4.16 -16.96 -5.64
C ARG A 44 4.79 -15.82 -6.45
N ASP A 45 4.95 -15.99 -7.76
CA ASP A 45 5.37 -14.90 -8.66
C ASP A 45 4.38 -13.72 -8.59
N ALA A 46 3.07 -14.01 -8.64
CA ALA A 46 2.03 -13.01 -8.50
C ALA A 46 2.14 -12.24 -7.17
N LEU A 47 2.34 -12.95 -6.06
CA LEU A 47 2.52 -12.34 -4.75
C LEU A 47 3.80 -11.49 -4.67
N ARG A 48 4.91 -11.96 -5.26
CA ARG A 48 6.15 -11.19 -5.34
C ARG A 48 5.95 -9.86 -6.05
N ARG A 49 5.31 -9.88 -7.23
CA ARG A 49 5.03 -8.66 -8.00
C ARG A 49 4.10 -7.71 -7.26
N VAL A 50 3.13 -8.24 -6.51
CA VAL A 50 2.28 -7.40 -5.65
C VAL A 50 3.10 -6.71 -4.56
N VAL A 51 4.04 -7.41 -3.90
CA VAL A 51 4.95 -6.79 -2.92
C VAL A 51 5.81 -5.71 -3.58
N ASP A 52 6.36 -5.98 -4.77
CA ASP A 52 7.12 -4.99 -5.56
C ASP A 52 6.28 -3.72 -5.80
N VAL A 53 5.03 -3.87 -6.25
CA VAL A 53 4.11 -2.75 -6.49
C VAL A 53 3.86 -1.95 -5.21
N LEU A 54 3.62 -2.62 -4.07
CA LEU A 54 3.43 -1.96 -2.78
C LEU A 54 4.66 -1.12 -2.37
N CYS A 55 5.86 -1.59 -2.70
CA CYS A 55 7.13 -0.91 -2.42
C CYS A 55 7.46 0.23 -3.40
N GLY A 56 6.62 0.47 -4.41
CA GLY A 56 6.82 1.52 -5.41
C GLY A 56 7.65 1.09 -6.62
N ILE A 57 7.82 -0.23 -6.81
CA ILE A 57 8.43 -0.80 -8.01
C ILE A 57 7.30 -1.16 -8.97
N TRP A 58 7.08 -0.30 -9.95
CA TRP A 58 5.96 -0.41 -10.88
C TRP A 58 6.43 -0.87 -12.27
N PRO A 59 5.54 -1.50 -13.07
CA PRO A 59 5.84 -1.81 -14.45
C PRO A 59 6.11 -0.53 -15.26
N THR A 60 6.79 -0.69 -16.40
CA THR A 60 7.11 0.42 -17.32
C THR A 60 5.85 1.11 -17.85
N ASP A 61 4.76 0.37 -18.01
CA ASP A 61 3.46 0.88 -18.49
C ASP A 61 2.36 0.56 -17.48
N PRO A 62 2.28 1.32 -16.35
CA PRO A 62 1.23 1.13 -15.37
C PRO A 62 -0.09 1.75 -15.89
N PRO A 63 -1.25 1.34 -15.33
CA PRO A 63 -2.53 1.96 -15.63
C PRO A 63 -2.47 3.50 -15.55
N PRO A 64 -3.07 4.21 -16.51
CA PRO A 64 -2.96 5.66 -16.59
C PRO A 64 -3.56 6.34 -15.36
N LEU A 65 -2.90 7.39 -14.89
CA LEU A 65 -3.35 8.22 -13.78
C LEU A 65 -3.25 9.69 -14.18
N HIS A 66 -4.29 10.48 -13.89
CA HIS A 66 -4.32 11.91 -14.22
C HIS A 66 -3.36 12.78 -13.39
N VAL A 67 -2.68 12.20 -12.40
CA VAL A 67 -1.67 12.83 -11.55
C VAL A 67 -0.40 11.98 -11.57
N ASP A 68 0.75 12.58 -11.28
CA ASP A 68 2.01 11.86 -11.14
C ASP A 68 1.90 10.80 -10.02
N PRO A 69 1.98 9.49 -10.33
CA PRO A 69 1.86 8.45 -9.32
C PRO A 69 2.98 8.49 -8.27
N ALA A 70 4.20 8.89 -8.66
CA ALA A 70 5.31 8.99 -7.73
C ALA A 70 5.10 10.15 -6.74
N ALA A 71 4.60 11.29 -7.21
CA ALA A 71 4.18 12.39 -6.33
C ALA A 71 3.03 11.98 -5.40
N LEU A 72 2.06 11.23 -5.92
CA LEU A 72 0.94 10.74 -5.13
C LEU A 72 1.39 9.76 -4.04
N ARG A 73 2.30 8.84 -4.35
CA ARG A 73 2.93 7.93 -3.36
C ARG A 73 3.66 8.72 -2.28
N ARG A 74 4.49 9.72 -2.64
CA ARG A 74 5.18 10.57 -1.66
C ARG A 74 4.20 11.29 -0.73
N LEU A 75 3.09 11.81 -1.27
CA LEU A 75 2.04 12.42 -0.46
C LEU A 75 1.43 11.42 0.55
N VAL A 76 1.13 10.20 0.11
CA VAL A 76 0.59 9.16 1.00
C VAL A 76 1.61 8.70 2.04
N ILE A 77 2.90 8.61 1.69
CA ILE A 77 3.95 8.29 2.66
C ILE A 77 4.06 9.39 3.74
N ALA A 78 4.06 10.66 3.33
CA ALA A 78 4.25 11.78 4.26
C ALA A 78 3.01 12.08 5.13
N GLU A 79 1.81 11.94 4.57
CA GLU A 79 0.57 12.43 5.19
C GLU A 79 -0.52 11.35 5.34
N GLY A 80 -0.33 10.17 4.75
CA GLY A 80 -1.36 9.15 4.62
C GLY A 80 -1.84 8.56 5.95
N MET A 81 -0.98 8.43 6.96
CA MET A 81 -1.41 7.97 8.29
C MET A 81 -2.46 8.90 8.91
N LYS A 82 -2.35 10.22 8.66
CA LYS A 82 -3.32 11.23 9.15
C LYS A 82 -4.67 11.15 8.43
N SER A 83 -4.74 10.44 7.30
CA SER A 83 -5.98 10.28 6.55
C SER A 83 -6.98 9.34 7.25
N TYR A 84 -6.51 8.43 8.11
CA TYR A 84 -7.33 7.49 8.87
C TYR A 84 -7.12 7.55 10.39
N MET A 85 -5.98 8.08 10.89
CA MET A 85 -5.75 8.30 12.32
C MET A 85 -6.28 9.67 12.78
N HIS A 86 -7.59 9.87 12.72
CA HIS A 86 -8.23 11.12 13.15
C HIS A 86 -9.56 10.89 13.89
N LYS A 87 -10.00 11.89 14.64
CA LYS A 87 -11.20 11.79 15.52
C LYS A 87 -12.49 11.42 14.79
N HIS A 88 -12.65 11.84 13.54
CA HIS A 88 -13.84 11.58 12.72
C HIS A 88 -13.76 10.33 11.82
N VAL A 89 -12.85 9.40 12.10
CA VAL A 89 -12.58 8.25 11.20
C VAL A 89 -13.82 7.36 11.01
N ASP A 90 -14.64 7.17 12.05
CA ASP A 90 -15.80 6.31 11.98
C ASP A 90 -16.89 6.85 11.03
N ASP A 91 -17.11 8.17 11.04
CA ASP A 91 -18.04 8.83 10.11
C ASP A 91 -17.57 8.70 8.66
N ASP A 92 -16.27 8.93 8.42
CA ASP A 92 -15.66 8.81 7.11
C ASP A 92 -15.63 7.34 6.63
N ASN A 93 -15.47 6.39 7.55
CA ASN A 93 -15.58 4.97 7.28
C ASN A 93 -17.02 4.55 6.94
N ALA A 94 -18.02 5.06 7.64
CA ALA A 94 -19.44 4.83 7.32
C ALA A 94 -19.79 5.36 5.92
N ARG A 95 -19.14 6.45 5.50
CA ARG A 95 -19.22 7.00 4.13
C ARG A 95 -18.38 6.24 3.10
N ARG A 96 -17.75 5.12 3.49
CA ARG A 96 -16.91 4.24 2.65
C ARG A 96 -15.67 4.91 2.07
N LEU A 97 -15.17 5.99 2.68
CA LEU A 97 -13.98 6.69 2.18
C LEU A 97 -12.70 5.85 2.28
N PHE A 98 -12.67 4.84 3.14
CA PHE A 98 -11.53 3.90 3.25
C PHE A 98 -11.71 2.62 2.42
N LYS A 99 -12.77 2.53 1.60
CA LYS A 99 -13.02 1.33 0.79
C LYS A 99 -11.84 0.99 -0.15
N PRO A 100 -11.22 1.93 -0.88
CA PRO A 100 -10.08 1.60 -1.75
C PRO A 100 -8.90 0.98 -0.99
N TYR A 101 -8.57 1.52 0.19
CA TYR A 101 -7.53 0.99 1.06
C TYR A 101 -7.86 -0.43 1.55
N LYS A 102 -9.09 -0.64 2.06
CA LYS A 102 -9.57 -1.96 2.50
C LYS A 102 -9.61 -3.00 1.39
N ASP A 103 -9.99 -2.59 0.17
CA ASP A 103 -10.04 -3.45 -1.00
C ASP A 103 -8.63 -3.87 -1.45
N LEU A 104 -7.63 -2.98 -1.33
CA LEU A 104 -6.23 -3.34 -1.58
C LEU A 104 -5.74 -4.35 -0.53
N SER A 105 -5.95 -4.10 0.77
CA SER A 105 -5.54 -5.04 1.82
C SER A 105 -6.22 -6.41 1.66
N ALA A 106 -7.50 -6.43 1.30
CA ALA A 106 -8.22 -7.67 0.99
C ALA A 106 -7.61 -8.38 -0.22
N PHE A 107 -7.31 -7.63 -1.30
CA PHE A 107 -6.68 -8.18 -2.49
C PHE A 107 -5.33 -8.83 -2.18
N VAL A 108 -4.50 -8.21 -1.33
CA VAL A 108 -3.22 -8.79 -0.88
C VAL A 108 -3.47 -10.06 -0.06
N ALA A 109 -4.46 -10.06 0.84
CA ALA A 109 -4.82 -11.25 1.62
C ALA A 109 -5.26 -12.43 0.74
N ASP A 110 -6.01 -12.17 -0.33
CA ASP A 110 -6.42 -13.18 -1.29
C ASP A 110 -5.22 -13.77 -2.06
N ARG A 111 -4.14 -12.98 -2.27
CA ARG A 111 -2.89 -13.49 -2.86
C ARG A 111 -2.13 -14.40 -1.89
N LEU A 112 -2.09 -14.04 -0.60
CA LEU A 112 -1.52 -14.91 0.43
C LEU A 112 -2.26 -16.26 0.47
N LEU A 113 -3.60 -16.23 0.48
CA LEU A 113 -4.42 -17.44 0.48
C LEU A 113 -4.31 -18.27 -0.81
N ALA A 114 -4.06 -17.63 -1.95
CA ALA A 114 -3.77 -18.33 -3.19
C ALA A 114 -2.42 -19.08 -3.15
N CYS A 115 -1.44 -18.57 -2.40
CA CYS A 115 -0.16 -19.27 -2.19
C CYS A 115 -0.29 -20.41 -1.17
N ARG A 116 -1.08 -20.21 -0.10
CA ARG A 116 -1.33 -21.23 0.93
C ARG A 116 -2.70 -21.03 1.55
N GLN A 117 -3.53 -22.07 1.50
CA GLN A 117 -4.81 -22.10 2.20
C GLN A 117 -4.61 -22.36 3.71
N GLY A 118 -5.58 -21.93 4.52
CA GLY A 118 -5.56 -22.16 5.97
C GLY A 118 -4.56 -21.30 6.75
N LEU A 119 -4.11 -20.17 6.17
CA LEU A 119 -3.28 -19.21 6.87
C LEU A 119 -4.02 -18.58 8.05
N SER A 120 -3.29 -18.34 9.13
CA SER A 120 -3.77 -17.63 10.29
C SER A 120 -3.66 -16.13 10.11
N MET A 121 -4.77 -15.42 10.30
CA MET A 121 -4.83 -13.95 10.21
C MET A 121 -4.30 -13.33 8.89
N PRO A 122 -4.63 -13.87 7.69
CA PRO A 122 -4.08 -13.39 6.40
C PRO A 122 -4.41 -11.93 6.11
N ARG A 123 -5.59 -11.45 6.54
CA ARG A 123 -5.96 -10.04 6.41
C ARG A 123 -5.08 -9.12 7.25
N SER A 124 -4.76 -9.53 8.47
CA SER A 124 -3.89 -8.74 9.35
C SER A 124 -2.48 -8.68 8.79
N PHE A 125 -1.93 -9.81 8.33
CA PHE A 125 -0.61 -9.82 7.71
C PHE A 125 -0.56 -8.99 6.41
N ALA A 126 -1.61 -9.05 5.58
CA ALA A 126 -1.74 -8.21 4.41
C ALA A 126 -1.74 -6.71 4.75
N THR A 127 -2.48 -6.30 5.80
CA THR A 127 -2.42 -4.93 6.30
C THR A 127 -1.02 -4.56 6.79
N THR A 128 -0.32 -5.45 7.49
CA THR A 128 1.08 -5.23 7.90
C THR A 128 1.99 -4.98 6.70
N LEU A 129 1.88 -5.77 5.63
CA LEU A 129 2.67 -5.55 4.41
C LEU A 129 2.38 -4.19 3.78
N VAL A 130 1.10 -3.83 3.66
CA VAL A 130 0.70 -2.53 3.10
C VAL A 130 1.26 -1.39 3.95
N GLU A 131 1.12 -1.45 5.28
CA GLU A 131 1.63 -0.40 6.17
C GLU A 131 3.16 -0.29 6.08
N MET A 132 3.88 -1.41 6.21
CA MET A 132 5.35 -1.40 6.20
C MET A 132 5.93 -0.91 4.87
N ALA A 133 5.30 -1.25 3.75
CA ALA A 133 5.71 -0.78 2.43
C ALA A 133 5.59 0.76 2.25
N HIS A 134 4.87 1.45 3.14
CA HIS A 134 4.70 2.90 3.12
C HIS A 134 5.38 3.61 4.30
N SER A 135 5.42 2.99 5.49
CA SER A 135 6.05 3.58 6.68
C SER A 135 7.57 3.43 6.70
N LEU A 136 8.13 2.30 6.22
CA LEU A 136 9.57 2.11 6.20
C LEU A 136 10.29 3.12 5.29
N PRO A 137 9.80 3.47 4.08
CA PRO A 137 10.36 4.57 3.30
C PRO A 137 10.45 5.89 4.06
N PHE A 138 9.41 6.25 4.83
CA PHE A 138 9.42 7.45 5.68
C PHE A 138 10.51 7.35 6.75
N ALA A 139 10.63 6.20 7.42
CA ALA A 139 11.65 5.97 8.43
C ALA A 139 13.07 6.01 7.83
N MET A 140 13.29 5.40 6.67
CA MET A 140 14.57 5.40 5.95
C MET A 140 15.06 6.81 5.61
N GLU A 141 14.12 7.71 5.31
CA GLU A 141 14.43 9.11 4.98
C GLU A 141 14.60 9.97 6.23
N HIS A 142 13.69 9.87 7.21
CA HIS A 142 13.54 10.85 8.27
C HIS A 142 13.93 10.35 9.67
N LEU A 143 13.91 9.03 9.91
CA LEU A 143 14.20 8.39 11.19
C LEU A 143 15.13 7.18 10.98
N PRO A 144 16.33 7.37 10.38
CA PRO A 144 17.11 6.29 9.79
C PRO A 144 17.63 5.27 10.82
N SER A 145 17.70 5.61 12.11
CA SER A 145 18.08 4.65 13.17
C SER A 145 17.00 3.63 13.50
N LEU A 146 15.80 3.72 12.90
CA LEU A 146 14.73 2.74 13.08
C LEU A 146 14.87 1.51 12.17
N THR A 147 15.76 1.55 11.17
CA THR A 147 15.88 0.45 10.20
C THR A 147 17.23 0.47 9.48
N GLU A 148 17.78 -0.71 9.29
CA GLU A 148 18.99 -1.00 8.52
C GLU A 148 18.79 -0.74 7.01
N LEU A 149 17.54 -0.70 6.53
CA LEU A 149 17.22 -0.37 5.13
C LEU A 149 17.62 1.07 4.75
N SER A 150 17.88 1.92 5.74
CA SER A 150 18.30 3.31 5.55
C SER A 150 19.66 3.45 4.88
N GLU A 151 20.50 2.40 4.90
CA GLU A 151 21.84 2.41 4.31
C GLU A 151 21.81 2.48 2.78
N THR A 152 20.89 1.74 2.15
CA THR A 152 20.76 1.69 0.69
C THR A 152 19.71 2.66 0.15
N ARG A 153 18.67 2.93 0.95
CA ARG A 153 17.47 3.68 0.53
C ARG A 153 16.85 3.14 -0.77
N ASP A 154 17.01 1.85 -1.02
CA ASP A 154 16.61 1.19 -2.26
C ASP A 154 15.23 0.52 -2.11
N PRO A 155 14.22 0.90 -2.93
CA PRO A 155 12.93 0.23 -2.97
C PRO A 155 13.02 -1.28 -3.21
N ARG A 156 14.03 -1.76 -3.95
CA ARG A 156 14.25 -3.19 -4.18
C ARG A 156 14.65 -3.91 -2.89
N ALA A 157 15.58 -3.36 -2.11
CA ALA A 157 15.95 -3.92 -0.80
C ALA A 157 14.75 -3.98 0.16
N LEU A 158 13.88 -2.95 0.16
CA LEU A 158 12.63 -2.98 0.92
C LEU A 158 11.68 -4.10 0.45
N ALA A 159 11.49 -4.23 -0.86
CA ALA A 159 10.64 -5.28 -1.44
C ALA A 159 11.16 -6.69 -1.13
N ASP A 160 12.48 -6.89 -1.20
CA ASP A 160 13.13 -8.14 -0.83
C ASP A 160 12.88 -8.48 0.64
N HIS A 161 13.13 -7.52 1.54
CA HIS A 161 12.89 -7.68 2.96
C HIS A 161 11.44 -8.08 3.28
N LEU A 162 10.45 -7.35 2.72
CA LEU A 162 9.03 -7.65 2.95
C LEU A 162 8.61 -8.98 2.33
N TYR A 163 9.15 -9.33 1.17
CA TYR A 163 8.85 -10.60 0.54
C TYR A 163 9.43 -11.78 1.33
N GLU A 164 10.64 -11.67 1.86
CA GLU A 164 11.21 -12.70 2.76
C GLU A 164 10.34 -12.91 4.01
N ARG A 165 9.89 -11.82 4.65
CA ARG A 165 8.95 -11.94 5.78
C ARG A 165 7.64 -12.61 5.37
N THR A 166 7.18 -12.34 4.15
CA THR A 166 5.99 -12.97 3.57
C THR A 166 6.18 -14.46 3.38
N ILE A 167 7.33 -14.91 2.87
CA ILE A 167 7.63 -16.34 2.72
C ILE A 167 7.66 -17.04 4.07
N ILE A 168 8.29 -16.44 5.09
CA ILE A 168 8.31 -17.02 6.44
C ILE A 168 6.90 -17.16 7.01
N TYR A 169 6.07 -16.14 6.84
CA TYR A 169 4.66 -16.20 7.23
C TYR A 169 3.90 -17.30 6.49
N LEU A 170 4.13 -17.44 5.18
CA LEU A 170 3.53 -18.51 4.37
C LEU A 170 4.02 -19.90 4.74
N GLU A 171 5.22 -20.05 5.30
CA GLU A 171 5.79 -21.35 5.67
C GLU A 171 5.52 -21.70 7.13
N HIS A 172 5.13 -20.73 7.96
CA HIS A 172 4.78 -20.96 9.36
C HIS A 172 3.73 -22.09 9.49
N ILE A 173 4.07 -23.12 10.25
CA ILE A 173 3.16 -24.21 10.60
C ILE A 173 2.59 -23.83 11.95
N GLU A 174 1.30 -23.52 12.01
CA GLU A 174 0.60 -23.55 13.29
C GLU A 174 0.65 -24.99 13.78
N THR A 175 1.43 -25.23 14.84
CA THR A 175 1.38 -26.47 15.59
C THR A 175 0.05 -26.44 16.33
N THR A 176 -1.01 -26.90 15.69
CA THR A 176 -2.30 -27.05 16.34
C THR A 176 -2.12 -28.06 17.47
N THR A 177 -2.24 -27.57 18.71
CA THR A 177 -2.34 -28.39 19.93
C THR A 177 -3.82 -28.63 20.22
#